data_AF-A0A178UR40-F1
#
_entry.id   AF-A0A178UR40-F1
#
_cell.length_a   1.000
_cell.length_b   1.000
_cell.length_c   1.000
_cell.angle_alpha   90.00
_cell.angle_beta   90.00
_cell.angle_gamma   90.00
#
_symmetry.space_group_name_H-M   'P 1'
#
loop_
_entity.id
_entity.type
_entity.pdbx_description
1 polymer ?
#
loop_
_entity_poly.entity_id
_entity_poly.type
_entity_poly.pdbx_seq_one_letter_code
_entity_poly.pdbx_strand_id
1 'polypeptide(L)'
;MSNMAGDVYSFGVILLKMLTGLGKDLTISAKREIKNKKYNIVEMIDPDLKNSYPLEAGRLMCELIKQCLEVDPKMRPTMQEVLDNLNAIAQI
;
A
#
# COMPACT_ATOMS: atom_id res chain seq x y z
N MET A 1 23.81 5.28 -2.24
CA MET A 1 23.62 3.83 -2.06
C MET A 1 22.13 3.59 -1.95
N SER A 2 21.53 2.89 -2.90
CA SER A 2 20.13 2.46 -2.82
C SER A 2 19.98 1.53 -1.61
N ASN A 3 19.04 1.85 -0.73
CA ASN A 3 18.65 0.95 0.36
C ASN A 3 17.46 0.15 -0.16
N MET A 4 17.62 -1.14 -0.41
CA MET A 4 16.56 -1.99 -0.98
C MET A 4 15.26 -1.91 -0.18
N ALA A 5 15.34 -1.86 1.16
CA ALA A 5 14.17 -1.71 2.02
C ALA A 5 13.58 -0.28 1.97
N GLY A 6 14.40 0.73 1.64
CA GLY A 6 13.96 2.09 1.38
C GLY A 6 13.23 2.22 0.04
N ASP A 7 13.66 1.49 -0.98
CA ASP A 7 13.00 1.42 -2.28
C ASP A 7 11.63 0.75 -2.15
N VAL A 8 11.53 -0.35 -1.38
CA VAL A 8 10.25 -1.00 -1.03
C VAL A 8 9.30 -0.02 -0.33
N TYR A 9 9.79 0.73 0.66
CA TYR A 9 8.98 1.74 1.34
C TYR A 9 8.47 2.80 0.37
N SER A 10 9.36 3.32 -0.49
CA SER A 10 9.02 4.33 -1.49
C SER A 10 7.98 3.82 -2.48
N PHE A 11 8.08 2.56 -2.88
CA PHE A 11 7.10 1.90 -3.74
C PHE A 11 5.75 1.70 -3.03
N GLY A 12 5.74 1.29 -1.75
CA GLY A 12 4.52 1.23 -0.94
C GLY A 12 3.77 2.56 -0.85
N VAL A 13 4.52 3.67 -0.81
CA VAL A 13 3.93 5.02 -0.87
C VAL A 13 3.27 5.31 -2.22
N ILE A 14 3.86 4.83 -3.32
CA ILE A 14 3.29 4.98 -4.67
C ILE A 14 2.01 4.14 -4.79
N LEU A 15 2.04 2.89 -4.34
CA LEU A 15 0.86 2.01 -4.33
C LEU A 15 -0.28 2.62 -3.51
N LEU A 16 0.01 3.16 -2.33
CA LEU A 16 -0.97 3.87 -1.51
C LEU A 16 -1.62 5.02 -2.28
N LYS A 17 -0.82 5.87 -2.95
CA LYS A 17 -1.35 6.99 -3.75
C LYS A 17 -2.25 6.52 -4.88
N MET A 18 -1.86 5.46 -5.58
CA MET A 18 -2.66 4.89 -6.66
C MET A 18 -3.99 4.36 -6.15
N LEU A 19 -3.99 3.66 -5.02
CA LEU A 19 -5.18 3.05 -4.45
C LEU A 19 -6.17 4.09 -3.89
N THR A 20 -5.67 5.19 -3.33
CA THR A 20 -6.51 6.20 -2.66
C THR A 20 -6.81 7.43 -3.52
N GLY A 21 -6.18 7.57 -4.69
CA GLY A 21 -6.30 8.78 -5.54
C GLY A 21 -5.74 10.06 -4.90
N LEU A 22 -4.98 9.94 -3.80
CA LEU A 22 -4.61 11.08 -2.96
C LEU A 22 -3.37 11.84 -3.50
N GLY A 23 -3.45 13.17 -3.50
CA GLY A 23 -2.31 14.05 -3.76
C GLY A 23 -1.20 13.96 -2.69
N LYS A 24 -0.05 14.61 -2.95
CA LYS A 24 1.17 14.56 -2.10
C LYS A 24 0.91 14.87 -0.62
N ASP A 25 0.11 15.88 -0.32
CA ASP A 25 -0.10 16.36 1.06
C ASP A 25 -0.97 15.40 1.88
N LEU A 26 -1.97 14.79 1.26
CA LEU A 26 -2.85 13.81 1.89
C LEU A 26 -2.14 12.45 2.11
N THR A 27 -1.09 12.17 1.34
CA THR A 27 -0.24 10.98 1.54
C THR A 27 0.49 11.03 2.88
N ILE A 28 0.90 12.22 3.36
CA ILE A 28 1.62 12.37 4.63
C ILE A 28 0.67 12.08 5.81
N SER A 29 -0.56 12.57 5.74
CA SER A 29 -1.61 12.27 6.71
C SER A 29 -1.99 10.78 6.69
N ALA A 30 -2.16 10.18 5.51
CA ALA A 30 -2.44 8.75 5.36
C ALA A 30 -1.36 7.86 5.99
N LYS A 31 -0.08 8.21 5.82
CA LYS A 31 1.04 7.50 6.49
C LYS A 31 0.93 7.55 8.02
N ARG A 32 0.56 8.72 8.58
CA ARG A 32 0.39 8.88 10.03
C ARG A 32 -0.78 8.05 10.55
N GLU A 33 -1.87 7.99 9.80
CA GLU A 33 -3.07 7.24 10.16
C GLU A 33 -2.87 5.71 10.06
N ILE A 34 -2.12 5.24 9.07
CA ILE A 34 -1.68 3.84 8.97
C ILE A 34 -0.78 3.48 10.17
N LYS A 35 0.18 4.34 10.50
CA LYS A 35 1.07 4.17 11.65
C LYS A 35 0.31 4.08 12.98
N ASN A 36 -0.78 4.82 13.12
CA ASN A 36 -1.61 4.82 14.32
C ASN A 36 -2.58 3.63 14.42
N LYS A 37 -2.57 2.69 13.45
CA LYS A 37 -3.53 1.58 13.34
C LYS A 37 -5.00 2.02 13.38
N LYS A 38 -5.26 3.30 13.12
CA LYS A 38 -6.55 3.94 13.38
C LYS A 38 -7.48 3.90 12.17
N TYR A 39 -6.93 3.58 10.99
CA TYR A 39 -7.66 3.54 9.74
C TYR A 39 -7.54 2.19 9.04
N ASN A 40 -8.68 1.69 8.57
CA ASN A 40 -8.73 0.59 7.63
C ASN A 40 -8.47 1.18 6.23
N ILE A 41 -7.35 0.82 5.58
CA ILE A 41 -7.01 1.35 4.24
C ILE A 41 -8.16 1.11 3.23
N VAL A 42 -9.01 0.09 3.48
CA VAL A 42 -10.24 -0.16 2.72
C VAL A 42 -11.17 1.06 2.68
N GLU A 43 -11.26 1.84 3.77
CA GLU A 43 -12.05 3.07 3.85
C GLU A 43 -11.39 4.26 3.13
N MET A 44 -10.12 4.12 2.76
CA MET A 44 -9.34 5.14 2.04
C MET A 44 -9.25 4.85 0.54
N ILE A 45 -9.76 3.71 0.08
CA ILE A 45 -9.79 3.38 -1.35
C ILE A 45 -10.57 4.47 -2.08
N ASP A 46 -10.03 4.92 -3.20
CA ASP A 46 -10.58 6.03 -3.97
C ASP A 46 -12.09 5.87 -4.19
N PRO A 47 -12.93 6.79 -3.68
CA PRO A 47 -14.38 6.73 -3.84
C PRO A 47 -14.81 6.65 -5.32
N ASP A 48 -13.99 7.20 -6.23
CA ASP A 48 -14.27 7.17 -7.67
C ASP A 48 -14.10 5.76 -8.28
N LEU A 49 -13.42 4.84 -7.58
CA LEU A 49 -13.38 3.43 -7.97
C LEU A 49 -14.74 2.73 -7.78
N LYS A 50 -15.71 3.28 -7.01
CA LYS A 50 -17.13 2.84 -6.97
C LYS A 50 -17.41 1.33 -7.10
N ASN A 51 -16.72 0.48 -6.32
CA ASN A 51 -16.84 -0.99 -6.37
C ASN A 51 -16.46 -1.65 -7.71
N SER A 52 -15.65 -0.99 -8.55
CA SER A 52 -15.14 -1.52 -9.82
C SER A 52 -13.98 -2.50 -9.67
N TYR A 53 -13.69 -2.94 -8.45
CA TYR A 53 -12.64 -3.89 -8.12
C TYR A 53 -13.19 -5.01 -7.22
N PRO A 54 -12.65 -6.24 -7.32
CA PRO A 54 -12.96 -7.29 -6.37
C PRO A 54 -12.56 -6.87 -4.95
N LEU A 55 -13.49 -6.95 -3.99
CA LEU A 55 -13.25 -6.53 -2.60
C LEU A 55 -12.00 -7.22 -2.00
N GLU A 56 -11.80 -8.49 -2.34
CA GLU A 56 -10.66 -9.27 -1.87
C GLU A 56 -9.34 -8.76 -2.44
N ALA A 57 -9.30 -8.40 -3.73
CA ALA A 57 -8.12 -7.78 -4.34
C ALA A 57 -7.79 -6.44 -3.64
N GLY A 58 -8.80 -5.64 -3.34
CA GLY A 58 -8.62 -4.39 -2.57
C GLY A 58 -8.07 -4.63 -1.17
N ARG A 59 -8.57 -5.64 -0.45
CA ARG A 59 -8.09 -6.02 0.89
C ARG A 59 -6.63 -6.46 0.86
N LEU A 60 -6.25 -7.32 -0.08
CA LEU A 60 -4.87 -7.80 -0.23
C LEU A 60 -3.91 -6.68 -0.65
N MET A 61 -4.35 -5.76 -1.51
CA MET A 61 -3.57 -4.55 -1.83
C MET A 61 -3.30 -3.71 -0.58
N CYS A 62 -4.32 -3.53 0.27
CA CYS A 62 -4.16 -2.80 1.53
C CYS A 62 -3.13 -3.47 2.46
N GLU A 63 -3.14 -4.80 2.55
CA GLU A 63 -2.21 -5.57 3.38
C GLU A 63 -0.77 -5.45 2.86
N LEU A 64 -0.57 -5.60 1.55
CA LEU A 64 0.73 -5.43 0.91
C LEU A 64 1.29 -4.01 1.13
N ILE A 65 0.44 -2.98 0.96
CA ILE A 65 0.83 -1.59 1.22
C ILE A 65 1.27 -1.40 2.67
N LYS A 66 0.55 -1.98 3.65
CA LYS A 66 0.94 -1.90 5.08
C LYS A 66 2.32 -2.51 5.30
N GLN A 67 2.58 -3.69 4.75
CA GLN A 67 3.88 -4.37 4.88
C GLN A 67 5.03 -3.55 4.26
N CYS A 68 4.84 -3.00 3.06
CA CYS A 68 5.83 -2.13 2.43
C CYS A 68 6.14 -0.88 3.26
N LEU A 69 5.13 -0.36 3.97
CA LEU A 69 5.23 0.85 4.80
C LEU A 69 5.66 0.59 6.24
N GLU A 70 6.08 -0.63 6.59
CA GLU A 70 6.53 -0.96 7.94
C GLU A 70 7.68 -0.06 8.40
N VAL A 71 7.64 0.30 9.69
CA VAL A 71 8.62 1.22 10.27
C VAL A 71 9.99 0.54 10.36
N ASP A 72 10.00 -0.73 10.78
CA ASP A 72 11.20 -1.55 10.78
C ASP A 72 11.52 -2.03 9.35
N PRO A 73 12.66 -1.61 8.75
CA PRO A 73 13.04 -2.05 7.41
C PRO A 73 13.18 -3.56 7.26
N LYS A 74 13.42 -4.30 8.35
CA LYS A 74 13.55 -5.77 8.34
C LYS A 74 12.22 -6.49 8.23
N MET A 75 11.12 -5.81 8.56
CA MET A 75 9.75 -6.34 8.46
C MET A 75 9.12 -6.07 7.10
N ARG A 76 9.79 -5.30 6.25
CA ARG A 76 9.33 -5.04 4.87
C ARG A 76 9.63 -6.25 3.99
N PRO A 77 8.74 -6.57 3.03
CA PRO A 77 9.02 -7.60 2.05
C PRO A 77 10.17 -7.19 1.13
N THR A 78 10.78 -8.16 0.48
CA THR A 78 11.65 -7.95 -0.68
C THR A 78 10.84 -7.47 -1.88
N MET A 79 11.48 -6.77 -2.82
CA MET A 79 10.80 -6.37 -4.07
C MET A 79 10.27 -7.57 -4.88
N GLN A 80 10.90 -8.75 -4.75
CA GLN A 80 10.41 -9.97 -5.38
C GLN A 80 9.08 -10.40 -4.75
N GLU A 81 8.99 -10.45 -3.42
CA GLU A 81 7.74 -10.76 -2.73
C GLU A 81 6.64 -9.74 -3.04
N VAL A 82 7.00 -8.45 -3.17
CA VAL A 82 6.04 -7.41 -3.61
C VAL A 82 5.48 -7.73 -4.99
N LEU A 83 6.34 -8.08 -5.95
CA LEU A 83 5.92 -8.45 -7.31
C LEU A 83 5.03 -9.70 -7.30
N ASP A 84 5.42 -10.73 -6.55
CA ASP A 84 4.68 -11.99 -6.48
C ASP A 84 3.26 -11.77 -5.91
N ASN A 85 3.14 -10.94 -4.86
CA ASN A 85 1.84 -10.54 -4.30
C ASN A 85 1.00 -9.75 -5.32
N LEU A 86 1.58 -8.78 -6.02
CA LEU A 86 0.86 -8.00 -7.03
C LEU A 86 0.36 -8.89 -8.18
N ASN A 87 1.18 -9.84 -8.64
CA ASN A 87 0.77 -10.81 -9.66
C ASN A 87 -0.39 -11.68 -9.17
N ALA A 88 -0.35 -12.16 -7.93
CA ALA A 88 -1.43 -12.95 -7.35
C ALA A 88 -2.74 -12.14 -7.26
N ILE A 89 -2.67 -10.89 -6.81
CA ILE A 89 -3.81 -9.98 -6.71
C ILE A 89 -4.42 -9.69 -8.09
N ALA A 90 -3.59 -9.51 -9.13
CA ALA A 90 -4.05 -9.23 -10.48
C ALA A 90 -4.79 -10.38 -11.17
N GLN A 91 -4.75 -11.59 -10.59
CA GLN A 91 -5.48 -12.77 -11.08
C GLN A 91 -6.81 -13.02 -10.34
N ILE A 92 -7.18 -12.14 -9.40
CA ILE A 92 -8.48 -12.16 -8.71
C ILE A 92 -9.52 -11.42 -9.55
#